data_AF-A0A7T4EDX0-F1
#
_entry.id   AF-A0A7T4EDX0-F1
#
_cell.length_a   1.000
_cell.length_b   1.000
_cell.length_c   1.000
_cell.angle_alpha   90.00
_cell.angle_beta   90.00
_cell.angle_gamma   90.00
#
_symmetry.space_group_name_H-M   'P 1'
#
loop_
_entity.id
_entity.type
_entity.pdbx_description
1 polymer ?
#
loop_
_entity_poly.entity_id
_entity_poly.type
_entity_poly.pdbx_seq_one_letter_code
_entity_poly.pdbx_strand_id
1 'polypeptide(L)'
;MADKERSMYELEYPAPEVSGAHESTVTMIVALQGYADAGHAVEAAADHLLAALDNRLVASFNNDELIDYRSRRPTVTLRDSHIDRVDKLELGLRVLRDVEGHPFLLLSGPEPDLRWDGFSQAVADLAEKYGVDKTICLYSAPMAVPHTRPMVVSAHGNFPALKNKHIFFDSIVHLPGSAQLTIESVLQRRGKKTGGYTAMVPNYVSGSFYPEATLNLLRAVEDIANVKLPLHVLERDAEKVEEQLYQQTAENGEIQQVVGLLEQQYDERLAEFQEAHPGMALPGEAAIPTSEELGEEFERFLASVSDRETPPQPGALPPRASENTQEPSAQRTDAPGTTDPREALRSFTEETAVYPEHHERKTDEDRETEEGVDKPEGSPSADDETDDHQ
;
A
#
# COMPACT_ATOMS: atom_id res chain seq x y z
N MET A 1 -17.09 42.22 1.52
CA MET A 1 -17.65 40.85 1.47
C MET A 1 -16.91 40.05 2.52
N ALA A 2 -17.60 39.23 3.32
CA ALA A 2 -16.94 38.51 4.41
C ALA A 2 -15.97 37.47 3.84
N ASP A 3 -14.81 37.33 4.47
CA ASP A 3 -13.93 36.19 4.24
C ASP A 3 -14.65 34.96 4.76
N LYS A 4 -15.06 34.07 3.86
CA LYS A 4 -15.83 32.88 4.18
C LYS A 4 -14.79 31.80 4.46
N GLU A 5 -14.48 31.60 5.75
CA GLU A 5 -13.42 30.73 6.27
C GLU A 5 -13.20 29.52 5.34
N ARG A 6 -12.05 29.51 4.64
CA ARG A 6 -11.76 28.51 3.62
C ARG A 6 -11.72 27.14 4.28
N SER A 7 -12.74 26.33 3.98
CA SER A 7 -12.92 25.03 4.61
C SER A 7 -11.71 24.14 4.33
N MET A 8 -11.28 23.40 5.35
CA MET A 8 -10.17 22.45 5.25
C MET A 8 -10.51 21.29 4.31
N TYR A 9 -11.79 20.91 4.30
CA TYR A 9 -12.37 19.89 3.42
C TYR A 9 -13.82 20.23 3.06
N GLU A 10 -14.31 19.64 1.98
CA GLU A 10 -15.74 19.53 1.68
C GLU A 10 -16.18 18.07 1.84
N LEU A 11 -17.41 17.84 2.28
CA LEU A 11 -18.00 16.51 2.46
C LEU A 11 -18.73 16.09 1.18
N GLU A 12 -18.57 14.83 0.77
CA GLU A 12 -19.30 14.30 -0.38
C GLU A 12 -20.82 14.28 -0.11
N TYR A 13 -21.62 14.59 -1.12
CA TYR A 13 -23.09 14.59 -1.02
C TYR A 13 -23.75 13.84 -2.18
N PRO A 14 -24.56 12.79 -1.92
CA PRO A 14 -24.90 12.24 -0.61
C PRO A 14 -23.70 11.54 0.05
N ALA A 15 -23.54 11.73 1.36
CA ALA A 15 -22.46 11.09 2.11
C ALA A 15 -22.61 9.56 2.08
N PRO A 16 -21.55 8.79 1.78
CA PRO A 16 -21.62 7.34 1.71
C PRO A 16 -21.74 6.71 3.10
N GLU A 17 -22.26 5.48 3.15
CA GLU A 17 -22.34 4.71 4.39
C GLU A 17 -20.98 4.10 4.76
N VAL A 18 -20.42 4.59 5.87
CA VAL A 18 -19.15 4.12 6.47
C VAL A 18 -19.36 2.98 7.47
N SER A 19 -20.58 2.82 8.00
CA SER A 19 -20.95 1.71 8.89
C SER A 19 -20.97 0.36 8.17
N GLY A 20 -20.63 -0.69 8.92
CA GLY A 20 -21.01 -2.07 8.59
C GLY A 20 -22.42 -2.37 9.10
N ALA A 21 -23.00 -3.49 8.66
CA ALA A 21 -24.33 -3.92 9.12
C ALA A 21 -24.36 -4.45 10.58
N HIS A 22 -23.20 -4.47 11.24
CA HIS A 22 -22.99 -4.94 12.62
C HIS A 22 -21.95 -4.06 13.33
N GLU A 23 -21.61 -4.39 14.59
CA GLU A 23 -20.77 -3.63 15.52
C GLU A 23 -19.26 -3.57 15.15
N SER A 24 -18.93 -3.70 13.86
CA SER A 24 -17.56 -3.69 13.33
C SER A 24 -16.87 -2.34 13.54
N THR A 25 -15.76 -2.32 14.28
CA THR A 25 -14.92 -1.13 14.48
C THR A 25 -14.29 -0.67 13.17
N VAL A 26 -14.53 0.58 12.75
CA VAL A 26 -13.89 1.16 11.56
C VAL A 26 -12.41 1.45 11.83
N THR A 27 -11.55 1.02 10.91
CA THR A 27 -10.11 1.36 10.87
C THR A 27 -9.88 2.42 9.80
N MET A 28 -8.97 3.37 10.05
CA MET A 28 -8.52 4.35 9.06
C MET A 28 -7.06 4.13 8.68
N ILE A 29 -6.80 3.91 7.40
CA ILE A 29 -5.45 3.86 6.82
C ILE A 29 -5.10 5.27 6.35
N VAL A 30 -3.85 5.71 6.55
CA VAL A 30 -3.34 7.02 6.12
C VAL A 30 -2.08 6.81 5.28
N ALA A 31 -2.18 7.05 3.98
CA ALA A 31 -1.11 6.87 3.00
C ALA A 31 -0.87 8.19 2.25
N LEU A 32 0.05 9.02 2.75
CA LEU A 32 0.34 10.34 2.18
C LEU A 32 1.70 10.34 1.48
N GLN A 33 1.70 10.66 0.19
CA GLN A 33 2.90 10.73 -0.63
C GLN A 33 3.69 12.03 -0.32
N GLY A 34 5.01 11.93 -0.08
CA GLY A 34 5.90 13.10 -0.03
C GLY A 34 6.98 13.08 1.05
N TYR A 35 6.79 12.35 2.15
CA TYR A 35 7.73 12.29 3.28
C TYR A 35 8.67 11.08 3.24
N ALA A 36 8.12 9.88 3.34
CA ALA A 36 8.85 8.61 3.41
C ALA A 36 8.17 7.59 2.50
N ASP A 37 8.52 7.65 1.22
CA ASP A 37 7.94 6.85 0.14
C ASP A 37 9.01 6.10 -0.68
N ALA A 38 9.96 5.46 0.03
CA ALA A 38 10.98 4.63 -0.60
C ALA A 38 10.33 3.44 -1.33
N GLY A 39 10.72 3.20 -2.58
CA GLY A 39 10.08 2.18 -3.41
C GLY A 39 8.74 2.61 -4.02
N HIS A 40 8.30 3.87 -3.82
CA HIS A 40 6.94 4.37 -4.11
C HIS A 40 5.84 3.54 -3.42
N ALA A 41 6.18 2.94 -2.27
CA ALA A 41 5.39 1.91 -1.62
C ALA A 41 4.08 2.42 -1.00
N VAL A 42 4.03 3.68 -0.56
CA VAL A 42 2.88 4.32 0.10
C VAL A 42 1.88 4.82 -0.94
N GLU A 43 2.34 5.48 -2.00
CA GLU A 43 1.51 5.82 -3.16
C GLU A 43 0.91 4.57 -3.80
N ALA A 44 1.73 3.55 -4.12
CA ALA A 44 1.25 2.30 -4.69
C ALA A 44 0.30 1.52 -3.76
N ALA A 45 0.43 1.65 -2.43
CA ALA A 45 -0.52 1.06 -1.49
C ALA A 45 -1.89 1.73 -1.57
N ALA A 46 -1.93 3.07 -1.72
CA ALA A 46 -3.19 3.77 -1.95
C ALA A 46 -3.79 3.41 -3.31
N ASP A 47 -3.01 3.48 -4.39
CA ASP A 47 -3.47 3.23 -5.75
C ASP A 47 -3.98 1.79 -5.95
N HIS A 48 -3.28 0.78 -5.40
CA HIS A 48 -3.76 -0.60 -5.42
C HIS A 48 -5.12 -0.75 -4.74
N LEU A 49 -5.30 -0.15 -3.57
CA LEU A 49 -6.58 -0.17 -2.85
C LEU A 49 -7.69 0.57 -3.60
N LEU A 50 -7.37 1.70 -4.26
CA LEU A 50 -8.36 2.48 -5.04
C LEU A 50 -8.71 1.85 -6.39
N ALA A 51 -7.83 1.04 -6.96
CA ALA A 51 -8.05 0.31 -8.21
C ALA A 51 -8.74 -1.04 -8.01
N ALA A 52 -8.43 -1.75 -6.92
CA ALA A 52 -8.87 -3.14 -6.70
C ALA A 52 -10.14 -3.32 -5.85
N LEU A 53 -10.61 -2.28 -5.15
CA LEU A 53 -11.75 -2.36 -4.22
C LEU A 53 -12.83 -1.31 -4.50
N ASP A 54 -14.09 -1.67 -4.22
CA ASP A 54 -15.24 -0.76 -4.29
C ASP A 54 -15.06 0.42 -3.32
N ASN A 55 -15.13 1.65 -3.84
CA ASN A 55 -14.78 2.85 -3.09
C ASN A 55 -15.70 4.04 -3.34
N ARG A 56 -15.85 4.92 -2.33
CA ARG A 56 -16.61 6.18 -2.40
C ARG A 56 -15.89 7.31 -1.67
N LEU A 57 -15.91 8.51 -2.22
CA LEU A 57 -15.40 9.71 -1.56
C LEU A 57 -16.25 10.05 -0.33
N VAL A 58 -15.60 10.42 0.78
CA VAL A 58 -16.24 10.82 2.04
C VAL A 58 -15.99 12.31 2.30
N ALA A 59 -14.76 12.76 2.06
CA ALA A 59 -14.38 14.17 2.08
C ALA A 59 -13.22 14.44 1.09
N SER A 60 -13.26 15.57 0.40
CA SER A 60 -12.12 16.09 -0.36
C SER A 60 -11.48 17.23 0.43
N PHE A 61 -10.17 17.18 0.63
CA PHE A 61 -9.43 18.30 1.22
C PHE A 61 -9.18 19.41 0.20
N ASN A 62 -8.96 20.63 0.69
CA ASN A 62 -8.77 21.81 -0.15
C ASN A 62 -7.29 22.02 -0.49
N ASN A 63 -6.86 21.52 -1.65
CA ASN A 63 -5.46 21.58 -2.05
C ASN A 63 -4.93 23.00 -2.32
N ASP A 64 -5.79 23.97 -2.64
CA ASP A 64 -5.43 25.39 -2.73
C ASP A 64 -5.05 26.02 -1.36
N GLU A 65 -5.35 25.34 -0.25
CA GLU A 65 -4.96 25.72 1.12
C GLU A 65 -3.82 24.87 1.70
N LEU A 66 -3.42 23.79 1.01
CA LEU A 66 -2.59 22.73 1.56
C LEU A 66 -1.33 22.42 0.74
N ILE A 67 -1.32 22.67 -0.57
CA ILE A 67 -0.26 22.22 -1.49
C ILE A 67 0.48 23.41 -2.11
N ASP A 68 1.81 23.35 -2.14
CA ASP A 68 2.61 24.24 -3.00
C ASP A 68 2.72 23.65 -4.40
N TYR A 69 1.82 24.07 -5.29
CA TYR A 69 1.82 23.70 -6.71
C TYR A 69 3.12 24.08 -7.47
N ARG A 70 4.04 24.87 -6.90
CA ARG A 70 5.38 25.08 -7.50
C ARG A 70 6.34 23.93 -7.20
N SER A 71 6.21 23.32 -6.03
CA SER A 71 6.98 22.16 -5.57
C SER A 71 6.35 20.86 -6.09
N ARG A 72 5.02 20.74 -6.00
CA ARG A 72 4.23 19.62 -6.54
C ARG A 72 3.44 20.05 -7.78
N ARG A 73 4.10 20.06 -8.94
CA ARG A 73 3.47 20.49 -10.21
C ARG A 73 2.57 19.39 -10.76
N PRO A 74 1.25 19.63 -10.96
CA PRO A 74 0.38 18.64 -11.56
C PRO A 74 0.73 18.40 -13.03
N THR A 75 0.69 17.14 -13.47
CA THR A 75 1.01 16.74 -14.84
C THR A 75 0.02 17.36 -15.84
N VAL A 76 0.55 17.84 -16.98
CA VAL A 76 -0.27 18.38 -18.08
C VAL A 76 -0.05 17.53 -19.33
N THR A 77 -1.12 16.85 -19.77
CA THR A 77 -1.13 16.11 -21.03
C THR A 77 -1.44 17.06 -22.19
N LEU A 78 -0.59 17.08 -23.21
CA LEU A 78 -0.88 17.74 -24.48
C LEU A 78 -1.24 16.71 -25.55
N ARG A 79 -2.25 17.03 -26.36
CA ARG A 79 -2.69 16.27 -27.53
C ARG A 79 -2.88 17.23 -28.69
N ASP A 80 -2.32 16.92 -29.86
CA ASP A 80 -2.48 17.71 -31.09
C ASP A 80 -2.20 19.21 -30.91
N SER A 81 -1.17 19.54 -30.11
CA SER A 81 -0.75 20.91 -29.72
C SER A 81 -1.75 21.67 -28.81
N HIS A 82 -2.77 21.02 -28.28
CA HIS A 82 -3.71 21.54 -27.29
C HIS A 82 -3.48 20.91 -25.91
N ILE A 83 -3.94 21.58 -24.85
CA ILE A 83 -4.01 21.00 -23.50
C ILE A 83 -5.22 20.06 -23.48
N ASP A 84 -4.96 18.77 -23.30
CA ASP A 84 -5.94 17.68 -23.30
C ASP A 84 -6.46 17.41 -21.89
N ARG A 85 -5.54 17.32 -20.93
CA ARG A 85 -5.82 17.03 -19.52
C ARG A 85 -4.82 17.76 -18.63
N VAL A 86 -5.31 18.29 -17.51
CA VAL A 86 -4.48 18.64 -16.35
C VAL A 86 -4.84 17.66 -15.26
N ASP A 87 -3.86 16.92 -14.77
CA ASP A 87 -4.07 15.88 -13.77
C ASP A 87 -4.34 16.57 -12.43
N LYS A 88 -5.29 16.03 -11.66
CA LYS A 88 -5.60 16.58 -10.35
C LYS A 88 -4.73 15.92 -9.30
N LEU A 89 -4.10 16.75 -8.46
CA LEU A 89 -3.73 16.32 -7.13
C LEU A 89 -5.01 16.21 -6.32
N GLU A 90 -5.37 15.00 -5.88
CA GLU A 90 -6.53 14.75 -5.02
C GLU A 90 -6.05 14.26 -3.65
N LEU A 91 -6.43 14.97 -2.59
CA LEU A 91 -6.20 14.57 -1.19
C LEU A 91 -7.58 14.29 -0.59
N GLY A 92 -7.88 13.03 -0.31
CA GLY A 92 -9.24 12.60 -0.03
C GLY A 92 -9.34 11.56 1.08
N LEU A 93 -10.37 11.69 1.90
CA LEU A 93 -10.86 10.62 2.75
C LEU A 93 -11.91 9.84 1.94
N ARG A 94 -11.72 8.54 1.79
CA ARG A 94 -12.60 7.63 1.04
C ARG A 94 -12.99 6.45 1.93
N VAL A 95 -14.20 5.92 1.75
CA VAL A 95 -14.61 4.63 2.31
C VAL A 95 -14.41 3.57 1.24
N LEU A 96 -13.75 2.48 1.63
CA LEU A 96 -13.54 1.28 0.84
C LEU A 96 -14.27 0.12 1.51
N ARG A 97 -14.56 -0.92 0.73
CA ARG A 97 -14.99 -2.22 1.26
C ARG A 97 -13.99 -3.29 0.86
N ASP A 98 -13.62 -4.15 1.80
CA ASP A 98 -12.76 -5.31 1.57
C ASP A 98 -13.48 -6.40 0.75
N VAL A 99 -12.81 -7.51 0.41
CA VAL A 99 -13.44 -8.56 -0.42
C VAL A 99 -14.55 -9.36 0.28
N GLU A 100 -14.75 -9.17 1.59
CA GLU A 100 -15.86 -9.72 2.38
C GLU A 100 -16.95 -8.65 2.67
N GLY A 101 -16.75 -7.40 2.23
CA GLY A 101 -17.68 -6.26 2.36
C GLY A 101 -17.45 -5.36 3.57
N HIS A 102 -16.44 -5.65 4.41
CA HIS A 102 -16.13 -4.87 5.62
C HIS A 102 -15.64 -3.46 5.25
N PRO A 103 -16.22 -2.40 5.85
CA PRO A 103 -15.84 -1.03 5.53
C PRO A 103 -14.59 -0.59 6.31
N PHE A 104 -13.68 0.07 5.61
CA PHE A 104 -12.57 0.82 6.20
C PHE A 104 -12.42 2.18 5.52
N LEU A 105 -11.72 3.11 6.17
CA LEU A 105 -11.40 4.41 5.61
C LEU A 105 -9.96 4.43 5.08
N LEU A 106 -9.75 5.10 3.95
CA LEU A 106 -8.44 5.46 3.43
C LEU A 106 -8.37 6.99 3.30
N LEU A 107 -7.39 7.58 3.95
CA LEU A 107 -6.94 8.95 3.70
C LEU A 107 -5.69 8.88 2.82
N SER A 108 -5.81 9.30 1.56
CA SER A 108 -4.71 9.22 0.60
C SER A 108 -4.62 10.45 -0.30
N GLY A 109 -3.43 10.64 -0.88
CA GLY A 109 -3.09 11.77 -1.75
C GLY A 109 -1.71 12.34 -1.41
N PRO A 110 -1.36 13.53 -1.96
CA PRO A 110 -0.15 14.22 -1.55
C PRO A 110 -0.25 14.66 -0.09
N GLU A 111 0.83 14.48 0.65
CA GLU A 111 1.00 15.13 1.94
C GLU A 111 0.88 16.66 1.80
N PRO A 112 0.12 17.35 2.66
CA PRO A 112 0.10 18.80 2.70
C PRO A 112 1.50 19.40 2.90
N ASP A 113 1.83 20.42 2.12
CA ASP A 113 3.01 21.27 2.35
C ASP A 113 2.71 22.36 3.41
N LEU A 114 1.43 22.61 3.69
CA LEU A 114 0.94 23.70 4.54
C LEU A 114 -0.06 23.24 5.61
N ARG A 115 -0.30 24.11 6.61
CA ARG A 115 -1.38 24.03 7.61
C ARG A 115 -1.50 22.71 8.40
N TRP A 116 -0.40 21.98 8.63
CA TRP A 116 -0.38 20.66 9.31
C TRP A 116 -1.25 20.57 10.56
N ASP A 117 -1.17 21.53 11.50
CA ASP A 117 -2.02 21.53 12.70
C ASP A 117 -3.53 21.51 12.36
N GLY A 118 -3.95 22.37 11.42
CA GLY A 118 -5.35 22.46 11.01
C GLY A 118 -5.83 21.22 10.24
N PHE A 119 -4.96 20.66 9.39
CA PHE A 119 -5.21 19.41 8.68
C PHE A 119 -5.34 18.23 9.64
N SER A 120 -4.40 18.05 10.58
CA SER A 120 -4.41 16.97 11.56
C SER A 120 -5.60 17.04 12.52
N GLN A 121 -6.05 18.24 12.92
CA GLN A 121 -7.28 18.39 13.71
C GLN A 121 -8.51 18.02 12.88
N ALA A 122 -8.60 18.46 11.62
CA ALA A 122 -9.70 18.12 10.72
C ALA A 122 -9.79 16.60 10.42
N VAL A 123 -8.66 15.93 10.26
CA VAL A 123 -8.58 14.47 10.13
C VAL A 123 -9.05 13.77 11.41
N ALA A 124 -8.68 14.29 12.59
CA ALA A 124 -9.16 13.74 13.86
C ALA A 124 -10.68 13.97 14.07
N ASP A 125 -11.22 15.12 13.65
CA ASP A 125 -12.65 15.39 13.68
C ASP A 125 -13.44 14.45 12.75
N LEU A 126 -12.91 14.15 11.56
CA LEU A 126 -13.47 13.16 10.64
C LEU A 126 -13.39 11.74 11.23
N ALA A 127 -12.27 11.37 11.86
CA ALA A 127 -12.09 10.07 12.53
C ALA A 127 -13.06 9.89 13.70
N GLU A 128 -13.36 10.94 14.47
CA GLU A 128 -14.41 10.92 15.50
C GLU A 128 -15.81 10.83 14.89
N LYS A 129 -16.11 11.65 13.87
CA LYS A 129 -17.42 11.67 13.19
C LYS A 129 -17.82 10.30 12.64
N TYR A 130 -16.87 9.54 12.09
CA TYR A 130 -17.11 8.23 11.49
C TYR A 130 -16.78 7.05 12.42
N GLY A 131 -16.60 7.28 13.72
CA GLY A 131 -16.47 6.21 14.71
C GLY A 131 -15.19 5.39 14.60
N VAL A 132 -14.11 5.96 14.07
CA VAL A 132 -12.82 5.27 13.90
C VAL A 132 -12.27 4.84 15.26
N ASP A 133 -11.98 3.55 15.37
CA ASP A 133 -11.37 2.90 16.54
C ASP A 133 -9.85 3.12 16.56
N LYS A 134 -9.21 2.90 15.40
CA LYS A 134 -7.76 2.91 15.22
C LYS A 134 -7.34 3.49 13.87
N THR A 135 -6.23 4.21 13.88
CA THR A 135 -5.61 4.81 12.69
C THR A 135 -4.22 4.21 12.46
N ILE A 136 -3.92 3.86 11.21
CA ILE A 136 -2.66 3.24 10.78
C ILE A 136 -2.03 4.11 9.69
N CYS A 137 -0.88 4.73 9.96
CA CYS A 137 -0.11 5.48 8.97
C CYS A 137 0.87 4.56 8.23
N LEU A 138 0.97 4.69 6.91
CA LEU A 138 1.93 3.95 6.09
C LEU A 138 3.14 4.81 5.75
N TYR A 139 4.33 4.20 5.88
CA TYR A 139 5.63 4.80 5.61
C TYR A 139 6.54 3.79 4.93
N SER A 140 7.55 4.25 4.20
CA SER A 140 8.65 3.41 3.70
C SER A 140 9.97 4.16 3.70
N ALA A 141 10.99 3.56 4.32
CA ALA A 141 12.28 4.20 4.58
C ALA A 141 13.40 3.47 3.82
N PRO A 142 14.34 4.20 3.18
CA PRO A 142 15.51 3.60 2.56
C PRO A 142 16.49 3.15 3.66
N MET A 143 16.87 1.88 3.64
CA MET A 143 17.66 1.23 4.69
C MET A 143 18.81 0.37 4.15
N ALA A 144 19.80 0.14 5.02
CA ALA A 144 20.90 -0.78 4.79
C ALA A 144 20.47 -2.25 5.02
N VAL A 145 19.62 -2.74 4.11
CA VAL A 145 19.10 -4.12 4.05
C VAL A 145 19.25 -4.67 2.62
N PRO A 146 19.38 -5.99 2.42
CA PRO A 146 19.40 -6.62 1.10
C PRO A 146 17.96 -6.87 0.59
N HIS A 147 17.81 -7.04 -0.74
CA HIS A 147 16.57 -7.56 -1.36
C HIS A 147 16.49 -9.09 -1.33
N THR A 148 17.50 -9.76 -0.79
CA THR A 148 17.67 -11.23 -0.76
C THR A 148 17.33 -11.83 0.61
N ARG A 149 16.55 -11.11 1.42
CA ARG A 149 16.06 -11.49 2.75
C ARG A 149 14.61 -10.97 2.92
N PRO A 150 13.77 -11.62 3.75
CA PRO A 150 12.39 -11.19 3.97
C PRO A 150 12.30 -9.71 4.38
N MET A 151 11.52 -8.89 3.67
CA MET A 151 11.51 -7.45 3.95
C MET A 151 10.86 -7.11 5.29
N VAL A 152 11.61 -6.38 6.12
CA VAL A 152 11.20 -5.98 7.47
C VAL A 152 10.21 -4.81 7.42
N VAL A 153 9.13 -4.95 8.19
CA VAL A 153 8.23 -3.84 8.57
C VAL A 153 8.39 -3.56 10.06
N SER A 154 8.70 -2.31 10.43
CA SER A 154 8.68 -1.86 11.83
C SER A 154 7.36 -1.20 12.20
N ALA A 155 6.95 -1.30 13.46
CA ALA A 155 5.76 -0.66 13.99
C ALA A 155 6.07 0.35 15.10
N HIS A 156 5.39 1.50 15.07
CA HIS A 156 5.30 2.44 16.19
C HIS A 156 3.83 2.76 16.48
N GLY A 157 3.52 3.18 17.71
CA GLY A 157 2.16 3.60 18.08
C GLY A 157 1.85 3.48 19.56
N ASN A 158 0.61 3.79 19.94
CA ASN A 158 0.17 3.91 21.34
C ASN A 158 -0.64 2.71 21.87
N PHE A 159 -0.82 1.63 21.09
CA PHE A 159 -1.58 0.45 21.50
C PHE A 159 -0.81 -0.86 21.23
N PRO A 160 -0.86 -1.89 22.12
CA PRO A 160 0.07 -3.02 22.06
C PRO A 160 0.01 -3.84 20.77
N ALA A 161 -1.19 -4.05 20.20
CA ALA A 161 -1.42 -5.00 19.11
C ALA A 161 -0.58 -4.75 17.85
N LEU A 162 -0.14 -3.50 17.60
CA LEU A 162 0.79 -3.16 16.51
C LEU A 162 2.10 -3.93 16.58
N LYS A 163 2.61 -4.18 17.80
CA LYS A 163 3.92 -4.78 18.07
C LYS A 163 3.94 -6.30 18.00
N ASN A 164 2.78 -6.96 17.95
CA ASN A 164 2.68 -8.42 18.12
C ASN A 164 3.41 -9.26 17.04
N LYS A 165 3.67 -8.67 15.86
CA LYS A 165 4.32 -9.32 14.71
C LYS A 165 5.43 -8.46 14.07
N HIS A 166 5.81 -7.34 14.69
CA HIS A 166 6.64 -6.31 14.06
C HIS A 166 7.72 -5.80 14.99
N ILE A 167 8.90 -5.51 14.45
CA ILE A 167 9.97 -4.88 15.23
C ILE A 167 9.55 -3.48 15.68
N PHE A 168 10.00 -3.06 16.87
CA PHE A 168 9.80 -1.70 17.36
C PHE A 168 11.12 -1.16 17.89
N PHE A 169 11.38 0.13 17.68
CA PHE A 169 12.57 0.78 18.20
C PHE A 169 12.32 1.20 19.66
N ASP A 170 12.88 0.46 20.62
CA ASP A 170 12.83 0.82 22.06
C ASP A 170 13.91 1.85 22.44
N SER A 171 14.23 2.75 21.52
CA SER A 171 15.30 3.76 21.61
C SER A 171 14.78 5.13 21.23
N ILE A 172 15.41 6.18 21.77
CA ILE A 172 15.08 7.57 21.39
C ILE A 172 15.62 7.84 19.98
N VAL A 173 14.72 7.87 19.00
CA VAL A 173 15.02 8.23 17.61
C VAL A 173 14.53 9.66 17.34
N HIS A 174 15.36 10.47 16.70
CA HIS A 174 14.99 11.81 16.23
C HIS A 174 14.79 11.78 14.70
N LEU A 175 13.56 11.98 14.26
CA LEU A 175 13.16 12.03 12.85
C LEU A 175 12.67 13.44 12.48
N PRO A 176 12.78 13.87 11.21
CA PRO A 176 12.04 15.05 10.73
C PRO A 176 10.53 14.81 10.85
N GLY A 177 9.76 15.85 11.15
CA GLY A 177 8.30 15.73 11.26
C GLY A 177 7.60 15.57 9.92
N SER A 178 6.38 15.03 9.94
CA SER A 178 5.48 14.87 8.80
C SER A 178 4.02 15.18 9.20
N ALA A 179 3.13 15.39 8.23
CA ALA A 179 1.70 15.57 8.48
C ALA A 179 1.07 14.29 9.05
N GLN A 180 1.54 13.10 8.64
CA GLN A 180 1.10 11.80 9.18
C GLN A 180 1.49 11.67 10.67
N LEU A 181 2.75 11.95 11.03
CA LEU A 181 3.19 11.97 12.43
C LEU A 181 2.44 13.02 13.25
N THR A 182 2.02 14.14 12.63
CA THR A 182 1.19 15.16 13.27
C THR A 182 -0.26 14.67 13.49
N ILE A 183 -0.84 13.93 12.54
CA ILE A 183 -2.13 13.22 12.70
C ILE A 183 -2.05 12.24 13.87
N GLU A 184 -1.03 11.37 13.91
CA GLU A 184 -0.82 10.43 15.03
C GLU A 184 -0.71 11.19 16.37
N SER A 185 0.07 12.26 16.41
CA SER A 185 0.26 13.08 17.61
C SER A 185 -1.04 13.74 18.11
N VAL A 186 -1.92 14.19 17.19
CA VAL A 186 -3.25 14.72 17.55
C VAL A 186 -4.17 13.59 18.04
N LEU A 187 -4.28 12.49 17.31
CA LEU A 187 -5.13 11.35 17.67
C LEU A 187 -4.74 10.75 19.03
N GLN A 188 -3.44 10.60 19.30
CA GLN A 188 -2.91 10.16 20.59
C GLN A 188 -3.32 11.11 21.73
N ARG A 189 -3.25 12.44 21.52
CA ARG A 189 -3.73 13.43 22.51
C ARG A 189 -5.24 13.36 22.74
N ARG A 190 -6.02 12.92 21.75
CA ARG A 190 -7.46 12.66 21.89
C ARG A 190 -7.80 11.25 22.43
N GLY A 191 -6.79 10.45 22.82
CA GLY A 191 -6.98 9.11 23.37
C GLY A 191 -7.39 8.03 22.35
N LYS A 192 -7.27 8.31 21.05
CA LYS A 192 -7.53 7.33 19.99
C LYS A 192 -6.36 6.36 19.84
N LYS A 193 -6.63 5.13 19.40
CA LYS A 193 -5.57 4.18 18.99
C LYS A 193 -4.93 4.69 17.71
N THR A 194 -3.61 4.82 17.69
CA THR A 194 -2.88 5.31 16.52
C THR A 194 -1.47 4.75 16.48
N GLY A 195 -0.94 4.60 15.28
CA GLY A 195 0.42 4.17 15.02
C GLY A 195 0.71 4.17 13.53
N GLY A 196 1.84 3.60 13.14
CA GLY A 196 2.19 3.37 11.76
C GLY A 196 3.12 2.19 11.52
N TYR A 197 3.22 1.82 10.26
CA TYR A 197 4.09 0.78 9.73
C TYR A 197 5.09 1.39 8.76
N THR A 198 6.37 1.04 8.93
CA THR A 198 7.47 1.50 8.07
C THR A 198 8.12 0.30 7.40
N ALA A 199 7.99 0.19 6.09
CA ALA A 199 8.75 -0.78 5.28
C ALA A 199 10.22 -0.37 5.19
N MET A 200 11.13 -1.31 5.41
CA MET A 200 12.57 -1.11 5.29
C MET A 200 13.03 -1.50 3.87
N VAL A 201 13.09 -0.51 2.98
CA VAL A 201 13.37 -0.72 1.56
C VAL A 201 14.88 -0.68 1.30
N PRO A 202 15.47 -1.61 0.51
CA PRO A 202 16.89 -1.56 0.20
C PRO A 202 17.31 -0.21 -0.43
N ASN A 203 18.31 0.46 0.15
CA ASN A 203 18.76 1.80 -0.26
C ASN A 203 18.90 1.98 -1.79
N TYR A 204 19.43 0.97 -2.48
CA TYR A 204 19.73 1.01 -3.91
C TYR A 204 18.52 0.80 -4.84
N VAL A 205 17.38 0.29 -4.34
CA VAL A 205 16.11 0.21 -5.11
C VAL A 205 15.15 1.35 -4.80
N SER A 206 15.41 2.12 -3.73
CA SER A 206 14.48 3.09 -3.14
C SER A 206 13.90 4.18 -4.07
N GLY A 207 14.55 4.47 -5.21
CA GLY A 207 14.05 5.40 -6.23
C GLY A 207 13.19 4.77 -7.33
N SER A 208 13.13 3.44 -7.42
CA SER A 208 12.32 2.66 -8.39
C SER A 208 11.11 2.06 -7.70
N PHE A 209 10.09 1.63 -8.45
CA PHE A 209 8.94 0.93 -7.85
C PHE A 209 9.38 -0.42 -7.26
N TYR A 210 9.05 -0.68 -5.99
CA TYR A 210 9.43 -1.88 -5.25
C TYR A 210 8.19 -2.59 -4.64
N PRO A 211 7.52 -3.49 -5.38
CA PRO A 211 6.19 -4.00 -5.01
C PRO A 211 6.15 -4.78 -3.69
N GLU A 212 7.27 -5.40 -3.28
CA GLU A 212 7.37 -6.12 -2.00
C GLU A 212 7.08 -5.20 -0.80
N ALA A 213 7.47 -3.92 -0.87
CA ALA A 213 7.19 -2.97 0.19
C ALA A 213 5.70 -2.62 0.29
N THR A 214 5.04 -2.40 -0.86
CA THR A 214 3.58 -2.23 -0.92
C THR A 214 2.85 -3.47 -0.39
N LEU A 215 3.27 -4.66 -0.83
CA LEU A 215 2.70 -5.94 -0.44
C LEU A 215 2.77 -6.15 1.08
N ASN A 216 3.94 -5.98 1.69
CA ASN A 216 4.12 -6.22 3.12
C ASN A 216 3.52 -5.11 4.00
N LEU A 217 3.46 -3.86 3.54
CA LEU A 217 2.65 -2.82 4.21
C LEU A 217 1.17 -3.18 4.23
N LEU A 218 0.62 -3.69 3.13
CA LEU A 218 -0.79 -4.07 3.06
C LEU A 218 -1.10 -5.36 3.85
N ARG A 219 -0.19 -6.34 3.89
CA ARG A 219 -0.30 -7.52 4.78
C ARG A 219 -0.30 -7.12 6.27
N ALA A 220 0.58 -6.20 6.67
CA ALA A 220 0.58 -5.65 8.03
C ALA A 220 -0.72 -4.90 8.36
N VAL A 221 -1.35 -4.27 7.36
CA VAL A 221 -2.68 -3.64 7.49
C VAL A 221 -3.81 -4.67 7.64
N GLU A 222 -3.84 -5.76 6.85
CA GLU A 222 -4.86 -6.82 6.99
C GLU A 222 -4.93 -7.34 8.44
N ASP A 223 -3.76 -7.67 9.00
CA ASP A 223 -3.59 -8.19 10.36
C ASP A 223 -4.16 -7.26 11.45
N ILE A 224 -3.92 -5.95 11.37
CA ILE A 224 -4.33 -5.00 12.42
C ILE A 224 -5.72 -4.38 12.19
N ALA A 225 -6.14 -4.26 10.93
CA ALA A 225 -7.44 -3.70 10.58
C ALA A 225 -8.56 -4.76 10.62
N ASN A 226 -8.21 -6.05 10.52
CA ASN A 226 -9.13 -7.17 10.34
C ASN A 226 -9.98 -6.98 9.06
N VAL A 227 -9.29 -6.88 7.92
CA VAL A 227 -9.87 -6.76 6.58
C VAL A 227 -9.17 -7.75 5.62
N LYS A 228 -9.80 -8.05 4.49
CA LYS A 228 -9.30 -8.93 3.43
C LYS A 228 -8.94 -8.17 2.16
N LEU A 229 -7.65 -8.08 1.82
CA LEU A 229 -7.16 -7.30 0.70
C LEU A 229 -6.78 -8.17 -0.51
N PRO A 230 -7.06 -7.74 -1.76
CA PRO A 230 -6.81 -8.53 -2.96
C PRO A 230 -5.35 -8.39 -3.43
N LEU A 231 -4.40 -8.96 -2.67
CA LEU A 231 -2.96 -8.69 -2.86
C LEU A 231 -2.27 -9.46 -4.01
N HIS A 232 -2.92 -10.46 -4.60
CA HIS A 232 -2.36 -11.37 -5.63
C HIS A 232 -1.66 -10.72 -6.84
N VAL A 233 -2.00 -9.47 -7.21
CA VAL A 233 -1.30 -8.73 -8.27
C VAL A 233 0.07 -8.26 -7.79
N LEU A 234 0.14 -7.71 -6.58
CA LEU A 234 1.38 -7.23 -5.95
C LEU A 234 2.34 -8.39 -5.63
N GLU A 235 1.81 -9.56 -5.28
CA GLU A 235 2.61 -10.78 -5.10
C GLU A 235 3.33 -11.14 -6.41
N ARG A 236 2.59 -11.20 -7.52
CA ARG A 236 3.14 -11.49 -8.86
C ARG A 236 4.04 -10.37 -9.40
N ASP A 237 3.85 -9.12 -8.98
CA ASP A 237 4.72 -8.01 -9.37
C ASP A 237 6.00 -7.96 -8.53
N ALA A 238 5.95 -8.37 -7.25
CA ALA A 238 7.13 -8.56 -6.42
C ALA A 238 8.04 -9.66 -6.98
N GLU A 239 7.49 -10.84 -7.30
CA GLU A 239 8.22 -11.96 -7.94
C GLU A 239 9.04 -11.49 -9.16
N LYS A 240 8.43 -10.71 -10.08
CA LYS A 240 9.12 -10.20 -11.28
C LYS A 240 10.25 -9.23 -10.98
N VAL A 241 10.10 -8.39 -9.95
CA VAL A 241 11.10 -7.38 -9.57
C VAL A 241 12.24 -8.07 -8.82
N GLU A 242 11.95 -9.08 -8.01
CA GLU A 242 12.93 -9.95 -7.37
C GLU A 242 13.78 -10.70 -8.42
N GLU A 243 13.16 -11.36 -9.42
CA GLU A 243 13.87 -12.00 -10.55
C GLU A 243 14.81 -11.03 -11.28
N GLN A 244 14.35 -9.80 -11.54
CA GLN A 244 15.15 -8.75 -12.21
C GLN A 244 16.32 -8.28 -11.37
N LEU A 245 16.14 -8.11 -10.06
CA LEU A 245 17.20 -7.69 -9.14
C LEU A 245 18.25 -8.79 -8.93
N TYR A 246 17.83 -10.06 -8.88
CA TYR A 246 18.75 -11.20 -8.89
C TYR A 246 19.61 -11.22 -10.16
N GLN A 247 19.01 -11.03 -11.35
CA GLN A 247 19.79 -10.98 -12.60
C GLN A 247 20.79 -9.81 -12.59
N GLN A 248 20.34 -8.60 -12.28
CA GLN A 248 21.22 -7.41 -12.24
C GLN A 248 22.36 -7.55 -11.21
N THR A 249 22.10 -8.20 -10.07
CA THR A 249 23.11 -8.48 -9.04
C THR A 249 24.10 -9.56 -9.49
N ALA A 250 23.64 -10.61 -10.17
CA ALA A 250 24.49 -11.68 -10.68
C ALA A 250 25.39 -11.24 -11.85
N GLU A 251 24.94 -10.26 -12.64
CA GLU A 251 25.72 -9.67 -13.73
C GLU A 251 26.81 -8.70 -13.25
N ASN A 252 26.79 -8.25 -11.97
CA ASN A 252 27.75 -7.30 -11.43
C ASN A 252 28.34 -7.74 -10.07
N GLY A 253 29.58 -8.26 -10.11
CA GLY A 253 30.30 -8.74 -8.93
C GLY A 253 30.67 -7.68 -7.88
N GLU A 254 30.58 -6.39 -8.17
CA GLU A 254 30.70 -5.33 -7.16
C GLU A 254 29.38 -5.17 -6.39
N ILE A 255 28.24 -5.17 -7.08
CA ILE A 255 26.90 -5.17 -6.45
C ILE A 255 26.73 -6.44 -5.61
N GLN A 256 27.15 -7.61 -6.12
CA GLN A 256 27.11 -8.86 -5.37
C GLN A 256 27.90 -8.80 -4.05
N GLN A 257 29.04 -8.12 -4.00
CA GLN A 257 29.81 -7.92 -2.76
C GLN A 257 29.09 -6.99 -1.77
N VAL A 258 28.45 -5.92 -2.26
CA VAL A 258 27.66 -5.02 -1.41
C VAL A 258 26.42 -5.73 -0.86
N VAL A 259 25.70 -6.50 -1.68
CA VAL A 259 24.55 -7.31 -1.23
C VAL A 259 24.99 -8.33 -0.18
N GLY A 260 26.07 -9.09 -0.41
CA GLY A 260 26.59 -10.06 0.55
C GLY A 260 27.02 -9.46 1.90
N LEU A 261 27.47 -8.20 1.93
CA LEU A 261 27.75 -7.48 3.18
C LEU A 261 26.45 -7.06 3.90
N LEU A 262 25.41 -6.67 3.15
CA LEU A 262 24.10 -6.35 3.70
C LEU A 262 23.37 -7.59 4.23
N GLU A 263 23.56 -8.74 3.57
CA GLU A 263 23.12 -10.05 4.05
C GLU A 263 23.75 -10.41 5.40
N GLN A 264 25.08 -10.31 5.53
CA GLN A 264 25.76 -10.57 6.81
C GLN A 264 25.24 -9.66 7.93
N GLN A 265 25.10 -8.37 7.67
CA GLN A 265 24.53 -7.41 8.65
C GLN A 265 23.04 -7.64 8.94
N TYR A 266 22.30 -8.28 8.03
CA TYR A 266 20.91 -8.66 8.26
C TYR A 266 20.85 -9.88 9.20
N ASP A 267 21.58 -10.93 8.85
CA ASP A 267 21.61 -12.21 9.56
C ASP A 267 22.19 -12.04 10.99
N GLU A 268 23.18 -11.16 11.18
CA GLU A 268 23.71 -10.78 12.49
C GLU A 268 22.65 -10.10 13.38
N ARG A 269 21.99 -9.03 12.87
CA ARG A 269 20.95 -8.31 13.63
C ARG A 269 19.73 -9.18 13.91
N LEU A 270 19.42 -10.12 13.02
CA LEU A 270 18.34 -11.09 13.20
C LEU A 270 18.64 -12.03 14.38
N ALA A 271 19.88 -12.51 14.50
CA ALA A 271 20.31 -13.33 15.63
C ALA A 271 20.28 -12.54 16.97
N GLU A 272 20.78 -11.29 16.99
CA GLU A 272 20.67 -10.41 18.15
C GLU A 272 19.22 -10.17 18.57
N PHE A 273 18.31 -9.97 17.61
CA PHE A 273 16.89 -9.77 17.88
C PHE A 273 16.22 -11.02 18.45
N GLN A 274 16.54 -12.21 17.94
CA GLN A 274 16.05 -13.50 18.44
C GLN A 274 16.51 -13.77 19.88
N GLU A 275 17.76 -13.49 20.23
CA GLU A 275 18.28 -13.67 21.59
C GLU A 275 17.59 -12.71 22.58
N ALA A 276 17.29 -11.48 22.15
CA ALA A 276 16.58 -10.49 22.96
C ALA A 276 15.06 -10.75 23.09
N HIS A 277 14.43 -11.38 22.09
CA HIS A 277 12.98 -11.57 21.99
C HIS A 277 12.57 -13.03 21.71
N PRO A 278 12.90 -13.99 22.60
CA PRO A 278 12.56 -15.39 22.41
C PRO A 278 11.04 -15.58 22.29
N GLY A 279 10.59 -16.15 21.17
CA GLY A 279 9.18 -16.42 20.88
C GLY A 279 8.44 -15.35 20.06
N MET A 280 9.09 -14.25 19.67
CA MET A 280 8.54 -13.34 18.65
C MET A 280 8.70 -13.94 17.24
N ALA A 281 7.72 -13.68 16.37
CA ALA A 281 7.80 -14.03 14.96
C ALA A 281 8.96 -13.29 14.27
N LEU A 282 9.53 -13.90 13.23
CA LEU A 282 10.71 -13.37 12.54
C LEU A 282 10.36 -12.10 11.75
N PRO A 283 11.20 -11.05 11.81
CA PRO A 283 11.01 -9.84 11.00
C PRO A 283 10.91 -10.17 9.51
N GLY A 284 9.77 -9.86 8.90
CA GLY A 284 9.50 -10.07 7.47
C GLY A 284 8.95 -11.46 7.10
N GLU A 285 8.90 -12.43 8.01
CA GLU A 285 8.25 -13.72 7.75
C GLU A 285 6.83 -13.76 8.33
N ALA A 286 5.91 -14.43 7.65
CA ALA A 286 4.62 -14.77 8.22
C ALA A 286 4.83 -15.69 9.43
N ALA A 287 4.20 -15.38 10.56
CA ALA A 287 4.36 -16.11 11.81
C ALA A 287 3.99 -17.59 11.65
N ILE A 288 5.00 -18.46 11.46
CA ILE A 288 4.85 -19.91 11.55
C ILE A 288 4.48 -20.22 13.01
N PRO A 289 3.29 -20.80 13.29
CA PRO A 289 2.90 -21.06 14.67
C PRO A 289 3.87 -22.03 15.33
N THR A 290 4.13 -21.81 16.62
CA THR A 290 5.03 -22.66 17.40
C THR A 290 4.54 -24.11 17.45
N SER A 291 5.43 -25.05 17.79
CA SER A 291 5.05 -26.45 17.98
C SER A 291 4.01 -26.67 19.07
N GLU A 292 3.86 -25.71 20.00
CA GLU A 292 2.83 -25.73 21.05
C GLU A 292 1.50 -25.20 20.52
N GLU A 293 1.47 -24.08 19.78
CA GLU A 293 0.26 -23.58 19.11
C GLU A 293 -0.29 -24.54 18.06
N LEU A 294 0.59 -25.18 17.27
CA LEU A 294 0.22 -26.28 16.37
C LEU A 294 -0.35 -27.48 17.14
N GLY A 295 0.16 -27.75 18.35
CA GLY A 295 -0.37 -28.76 19.26
C GLY A 295 -1.78 -28.43 19.74
N GLU A 296 -2.01 -27.21 20.22
CA GLU A 296 -3.33 -26.75 20.66
C GLU A 296 -4.37 -26.73 19.52
N GLU A 297 -4.01 -26.24 18.34
CA GLU A 297 -4.86 -26.30 17.13
C GLU A 297 -5.20 -27.75 16.76
N PHE A 298 -4.23 -28.67 16.84
CA PHE A 298 -4.44 -30.07 16.54
C PHE A 298 -5.30 -30.80 17.58
N GLU A 299 -5.13 -30.54 18.88
CA GLU A 299 -6.02 -31.06 19.92
C GLU A 299 -7.44 -30.49 19.79
N ARG A 300 -7.57 -29.19 19.51
CA ARG A 300 -8.86 -28.51 19.24
C ARG A 300 -9.57 -29.08 18.01
N PHE A 301 -8.82 -29.41 16.96
CA PHE A 301 -9.32 -30.13 15.79
C PHE A 301 -9.79 -31.55 16.14
N LEU A 302 -8.98 -32.33 16.86
CA LEU A 302 -9.34 -33.69 17.29
C LEU A 302 -10.57 -33.71 18.22
N ALA A 303 -10.73 -32.72 19.09
CA ALA A 303 -11.94 -32.52 19.88
C ALA A 303 -13.18 -32.30 18.98
N SER A 304 -13.07 -31.40 17.99
CA SER A 304 -14.17 -31.13 17.04
C SER A 304 -14.55 -32.32 16.14
N VAL A 305 -13.62 -33.26 15.91
CA VAL A 305 -13.86 -34.51 15.17
C VAL A 305 -14.49 -35.57 16.08
N SER A 306 -14.03 -35.71 17.33
CA SER A 306 -14.59 -36.71 18.26
C SER A 306 -16.01 -36.38 18.72
N ASP A 307 -16.38 -35.10 18.83
CA ASP A 307 -17.79 -34.68 19.04
C ASP A 307 -18.72 -35.09 17.87
N ARG A 308 -18.17 -35.39 16.67
CA ARG A 308 -18.95 -35.88 15.52
C ARG A 308 -19.11 -37.40 15.51
N GLU A 309 -18.33 -38.14 16.29
CA GLU A 309 -18.40 -39.62 16.38
C GLU A 309 -18.91 -40.09 17.76
N THR A 310 -20.13 -39.70 18.12
CA THR A 310 -20.90 -40.38 19.17
C THR A 310 -21.87 -41.39 18.54
N PRO A 311 -21.62 -42.71 18.60
CA PRO A 311 -22.56 -43.71 18.10
C PRO A 311 -23.81 -43.80 19.01
N PRO A 312 -25.02 -43.96 18.45
CA PRO A 312 -26.23 -44.11 19.26
C PRO A 312 -26.21 -45.42 20.05
N GLN A 313 -26.45 -45.34 21.36
CA GLN A 313 -26.49 -46.53 22.23
C GLN A 313 -27.69 -47.45 21.90
N PRO A 314 -27.49 -48.76 21.75
CA PRO A 314 -28.57 -49.68 21.43
C PRO A 314 -29.34 -50.16 22.68
N GLY A 315 -30.54 -49.61 22.94
CA GLY A 315 -31.53 -50.32 23.76
C GLY A 315 -32.48 -49.49 24.64
N ALA A 316 -33.53 -48.91 24.06
CA ALA A 316 -34.76 -48.60 24.78
C ALA A 316 -35.97 -48.71 23.83
N LEU A 317 -37.00 -49.48 24.22
CA LEU A 317 -38.24 -49.65 23.45
C LEU A 317 -39.30 -48.64 23.92
N PRO A 318 -39.89 -47.82 23.03
CA PRO A 318 -41.08 -47.02 23.36
C PRO A 318 -42.37 -47.87 23.33
N PRO A 319 -43.39 -47.51 24.13
CA PRO A 319 -44.70 -48.18 24.11
C PRO A 319 -45.54 -47.82 22.87
N ARG A 320 -46.64 -48.57 22.66
CA ARG A 320 -47.53 -48.46 21.48
C ARG A 320 -48.70 -47.48 21.64
N ALA A 321 -49.26 -47.11 20.48
CA ALA A 321 -50.55 -46.46 20.23
C ALA A 321 -50.60 -44.93 20.53
N SER A 322 -51.44 -44.14 19.85
CA SER A 322 -52.55 -44.50 18.94
C SER A 322 -52.55 -43.69 17.63
N GLU A 323 -53.36 -44.14 16.66
CA GLU A 323 -53.49 -43.53 15.33
C GLU A 323 -54.21 -42.17 15.37
N ASN A 324 -53.89 -41.29 14.42
CA ASN A 324 -54.94 -40.70 13.60
C ASN A 324 -54.40 -40.28 12.22
N THR A 325 -55.23 -40.38 11.18
CA THR A 325 -54.83 -40.17 9.77
C THR A 325 -55.46 -38.92 9.20
N GLN A 326 -54.68 -38.05 8.55
CA GLN A 326 -55.19 -37.06 7.60
C GLN A 326 -54.14 -36.61 6.57
N GLU A 327 -54.15 -37.27 5.42
CA GLU A 327 -53.86 -36.65 4.12
C GLU A 327 -55.04 -35.73 3.71
N PRO A 328 -54.95 -34.86 2.67
CA PRO A 328 -53.98 -34.81 1.56
C PRO A 328 -53.36 -33.39 1.40
N SER A 329 -52.76 -32.92 0.29
CA SER A 329 -52.61 -33.43 -1.08
C SER A 329 -51.35 -32.87 -1.76
N ALA A 330 -50.69 -33.66 -2.61
CA ALA A 330 -49.60 -33.18 -3.46
C ALA A 330 -50.11 -32.49 -4.74
N GLN A 331 -49.39 -31.46 -5.20
CA GLN A 331 -49.41 -31.00 -6.59
C GLN A 331 -47.97 -30.87 -7.11
N ARG A 332 -47.74 -31.37 -8.33
CA ARG A 332 -46.52 -31.14 -9.11
C ARG A 332 -46.75 -29.97 -10.06
N THR A 333 -45.74 -29.14 -10.27
CA THR A 333 -45.56 -28.37 -11.51
C THR A 333 -44.08 -28.37 -11.90
N ASP A 334 -43.84 -28.65 -13.16
CA ASP A 334 -42.55 -28.95 -13.77
C ASP A 334 -41.58 -27.75 -13.84
N ALA A 335 -40.29 -28.06 -14.04
CA ALA A 335 -39.25 -27.09 -14.39
C ALA A 335 -39.00 -27.08 -15.92
N PRO A 336 -38.44 -25.97 -16.45
CA PRO A 336 -37.33 -26.14 -17.40
C PRO A 336 -36.21 -25.09 -17.23
N GLY A 337 -35.06 -25.35 -17.86
CA GLY A 337 -34.06 -24.31 -18.18
C GLY A 337 -32.70 -24.45 -17.51
N THR A 338 -31.86 -25.37 -18.00
CA THR A 338 -30.41 -25.31 -17.81
C THR A 338 -29.79 -24.44 -18.90
N THR A 339 -28.88 -23.53 -18.54
CA THR A 339 -28.10 -22.72 -19.49
C THR A 339 -26.61 -23.08 -19.34
N ASP A 340 -25.91 -23.31 -20.45
CA ASP A 340 -24.48 -23.65 -20.44
C ASP A 340 -23.63 -22.37 -20.24
N PRO A 341 -22.71 -22.31 -19.24
CA PRO A 341 -21.87 -21.14 -18.99
C PRO A 341 -20.84 -20.82 -20.11
N ARG A 342 -20.72 -21.64 -21.16
CA ARG A 342 -19.72 -21.46 -22.22
C ARG A 342 -20.11 -20.53 -23.38
N GLU A 343 -21.38 -20.13 -23.51
CA GLU A 343 -21.79 -19.20 -24.58
C GLU A 343 -21.55 -17.71 -24.23
N ALA A 344 -21.43 -17.36 -22.96
CA ALA A 344 -21.23 -15.98 -22.50
C ALA A 344 -19.86 -15.36 -22.86
N LEU A 345 -18.92 -16.16 -23.39
CA LEU A 345 -17.52 -15.77 -23.66
C LEU A 345 -17.23 -15.45 -25.14
N ARG A 346 -18.26 -15.26 -25.97
CA ARG A 346 -18.11 -15.01 -27.42
C ARG A 346 -18.63 -13.66 -27.93
N SER A 347 -19.09 -12.77 -27.06
CA SER A 347 -19.69 -11.48 -27.44
C SER A 347 -18.78 -10.25 -27.23
N PHE A 348 -17.46 -10.45 -27.06
CA PHE A 348 -16.51 -9.37 -26.70
C PHE A 348 -15.19 -9.38 -27.51
N THR A 349 -15.12 -10.10 -28.62
CA THR A 349 -13.89 -10.27 -29.42
C THR A 349 -14.08 -9.95 -30.90
N GLU A 350 -14.67 -8.79 -31.23
CA GLU A 350 -14.88 -8.40 -32.63
C GLU A 350 -14.92 -6.87 -32.88
N GLU A 351 -13.84 -6.14 -32.55
CA GLU A 351 -13.53 -4.88 -33.26
C GLU A 351 -12.01 -4.59 -33.35
N THR A 352 -11.46 -4.93 -34.53
CA THR A 352 -10.23 -4.42 -35.18
C THR A 352 -9.04 -3.92 -34.35
N ALA A 353 -7.94 -4.68 -34.38
CA ALA A 353 -6.59 -4.13 -34.33
C ALA A 353 -6.11 -3.72 -35.74
N VAL A 354 -5.34 -2.62 -35.84
CA VAL A 354 -4.63 -2.23 -37.07
C VAL A 354 -3.23 -1.72 -36.72
N TYR A 355 -2.20 -2.48 -37.10
CA TYR A 355 -0.80 -2.05 -37.08
C TYR A 355 -0.33 -1.76 -38.52
N PRO A 356 0.40 -0.66 -38.77
CA PRO A 356 1.21 -0.50 -39.98
C PRO A 356 2.52 -1.28 -39.87
N GLU A 357 2.92 -1.97 -40.94
CA GLU A 357 4.17 -2.75 -40.98
C GLU A 357 5.43 -1.86 -41.16
N HIS A 358 6.59 -2.42 -40.81
CA HIS A 358 7.89 -1.81 -41.13
C HIS A 358 8.11 -1.73 -42.64
N HIS A 359 8.62 -0.59 -43.13
CA HIS A 359 9.11 -0.47 -44.49
C HIS A 359 10.62 -0.18 -44.49
N GLU A 360 11.43 -1.21 -44.70
CA GLU A 360 12.87 -1.04 -44.92
C GLU A 360 13.15 -0.26 -46.22
N ARG A 361 14.19 0.58 -46.20
CA ARG A 361 14.96 0.95 -47.40
C ARG A 361 16.45 1.04 -47.04
N LYS A 362 17.27 0.25 -47.75
CA LYS A 362 18.73 0.41 -47.80
C LYS A 362 19.11 1.28 -49.00
N THR A 363 20.10 2.16 -48.81
CA THR A 363 21.13 2.64 -49.77
C THR A 363 21.84 3.84 -49.11
N ASP A 364 23.15 4.07 -49.18
CA ASP A 364 24.33 3.25 -49.52
C ASP A 364 25.56 3.96 -48.88
N GLU A 365 26.75 3.37 -48.96
CA GLU A 365 27.99 3.84 -48.30
C GLU A 365 28.79 4.91 -49.09
N ASP A 366 29.95 5.30 -48.54
CA ASP A 366 31.08 6.03 -49.16
C ASP A 366 30.95 7.53 -49.54
N ARG A 367 31.53 8.39 -48.67
CA ARG A 367 32.81 9.06 -49.01
C ARG A 367 33.50 9.80 -47.85
N GLU A 368 34.80 9.56 -47.69
CA GLU A 368 35.76 10.42 -46.99
C GLU A 368 36.31 11.51 -47.94
N THR A 369 36.80 12.64 -47.40
CA THR A 369 38.20 13.16 -47.51
C THR A 369 38.36 14.60 -46.97
N GLU A 370 39.16 14.74 -45.91
CA GLU A 370 40.22 15.74 -45.61
C GLU A 370 40.11 17.29 -45.85
N GLU A 371 41.08 18.00 -45.24
CA GLU A 371 41.41 19.46 -45.27
C GLU A 371 40.43 20.45 -44.59
N GLY A 372 40.87 21.49 -43.83
CA GLY A 372 42.20 21.78 -43.26
C GLY A 372 42.48 23.28 -43.02
N VAL A 373 42.92 23.66 -41.80
CA VAL A 373 43.60 24.96 -41.46
C VAL A 373 42.64 26.21 -41.49
N ASP A 374 42.76 27.32 -40.74
CA ASP A 374 43.81 27.89 -39.87
C ASP A 374 43.27 28.58 -38.58
N LYS A 375 44.18 29.01 -37.69
CA LYS A 375 43.97 30.04 -36.65
C LYS A 375 44.23 31.46 -37.21
N PRO A 376 43.96 32.52 -36.42
CA PRO A 376 45.12 33.32 -35.98
C PRO A 376 45.04 33.83 -34.54
N GLU A 377 46.21 34.11 -33.95
CA GLU A 377 46.40 34.91 -32.73
C GLU A 377 47.13 36.21 -33.09
N GLY A 378 46.96 37.27 -32.28
CA GLY A 378 47.63 38.56 -32.56
C GLY A 378 47.29 39.69 -31.59
N SER A 379 47.98 39.74 -30.44
CA SER A 379 48.03 40.92 -29.57
C SER A 379 48.90 42.03 -30.19
N PRO A 380 48.83 43.28 -29.69
CA PRO A 380 49.92 43.70 -28.80
C PRO A 380 49.49 44.58 -27.61
N SER A 381 50.42 44.80 -26.69
CA SER A 381 50.31 45.62 -25.47
C SER A 381 50.82 47.06 -25.65
N ALA A 382 50.32 47.98 -24.83
CA ALA A 382 50.97 49.24 -24.46
C ALA A 382 50.45 49.72 -23.08
N ASP A 383 51.31 50.39 -22.32
CA ASP A 383 51.14 50.78 -20.91
C ASP A 383 50.66 52.25 -20.76
N ASP A 384 50.14 52.64 -19.57
CA ASP A 384 50.52 53.91 -18.89
C ASP A 384 50.13 53.94 -17.39
N GLU A 385 50.69 54.90 -16.64
CA GLU A 385 50.43 55.23 -15.21
C GLU A 385 49.46 56.46 -15.07
N THR A 386 48.97 56.95 -13.93
CA THR A 386 49.07 56.64 -12.47
C THR A 386 47.64 56.25 -11.93
N ASP A 387 47.13 56.45 -10.70
CA ASP A 387 47.54 57.12 -9.44
C ASP A 387 46.86 56.44 -8.22
N ASP A 388 46.99 57.02 -7.01
CA ASP A 388 47.09 56.24 -5.76
C ASP A 388 46.26 56.77 -4.54
N HIS A 389 46.50 56.15 -3.36
CA HIS A 389 46.28 56.57 -1.96
C HIS A 389 45.05 56.05 -1.17
N GLN A 390 45.40 55.38 -0.04
CA GLN A 390 44.69 55.13 1.24
C GLN A 390 43.61 54.04 1.31
#